data_AF-A0A645J5U7-F1
#
_entry.id   AF-A0A645J5U7-F1
#
_cell.length_a   1.000
_cell.length_b   1.000
_cell.length_c   1.000
_cell.angle_alpha   90.00
_cell.angle_beta   90.00
_cell.angle_gamma   90.00
#
_symmetry.space_group_name_H-M   'P 1'
#
loop_
_entity.id
_entity.type
_entity.pdbx_description
1 polymer ?
#
loop_
_entity_poly.entity_id
_entity_poly.type
_entity_poly.pdbx_seq_one_letter_code
_entity_poly.pdbx_strand_id
1 'polypeptide(L)'
;MRKFGDKFGRIALWVMHSSAYFDIVDEAITNKIYEEAGVVIYGGLPGTLGKPVLVTDTAPSDVIFGLLPNAVVITESQAPGFRSYNVDDEENLGIGYRAEGTVNIDVLGYSWKETAGGANPTLAAVGSAANWVKHADSNKVTAGVMITLTTTPPAGG
;
A
#
# COMPACT_ATOMS: atom_id res chain seq x y z
N MET A 1 -1.61 6.58 -14.03
CA MET A 1 -2.65 7.64 -13.90
C MET A 1 -3.76 7.58 -14.95
N ARG A 2 -3.46 7.34 -16.25
CA ARG A 2 -4.48 7.23 -17.33
C ARG A 2 -5.64 6.26 -17.03
N LYS A 3 -5.38 5.15 -16.31
CA LYS A 3 -6.41 4.16 -15.95
C LYS A 3 -7.51 4.69 -15.01
N PHE A 4 -7.24 5.69 -14.17
CA PHE A 4 -8.25 6.30 -13.29
C PHE A 4 -8.97 7.48 -13.94
N GLY A 5 -8.34 8.13 -14.92
CA GLY A 5 -8.92 9.20 -15.71
C GLY A 5 -9.45 10.35 -14.86
N ASP A 6 -10.68 10.75 -15.13
CA ASP A 6 -11.47 11.78 -14.43
C ASP A 6 -11.55 11.60 -12.90
N LYS A 7 -11.47 10.36 -12.40
CA LYS A 7 -11.58 10.06 -10.97
C LYS A 7 -10.26 10.17 -10.21
N PHE A 8 -9.16 10.54 -10.87
CA PHE A 8 -7.82 10.61 -10.26
C PHE A 8 -7.77 11.50 -9.00
N GLY A 9 -8.56 12.58 -8.95
CA GLY A 9 -8.63 13.47 -7.79
C GLY A 9 -9.09 12.79 -6.49
N ARG A 10 -9.71 11.61 -6.57
CA ARG A 10 -10.19 10.83 -5.41
C ARG A 10 -9.09 10.07 -4.68
N ILE A 11 -7.90 9.95 -5.26
CA ILE A 11 -6.77 9.32 -4.57
C ILE A 11 -6.42 10.18 -3.35
N ALA A 12 -6.34 9.52 -2.20
CA ALA A 12 -6.09 10.15 -0.91
C ALA A 12 -4.66 9.96 -0.44
N LEU A 13 -4.02 8.83 -0.78
CA LEU A 13 -2.69 8.48 -0.31
C LEU A 13 -1.90 7.75 -1.40
N TRP A 14 -0.62 8.07 -1.51
CA TRP A 14 0.35 7.26 -2.24
C TRP A 14 1.12 6.36 -1.28
N VAL A 15 1.33 5.09 -1.64
CA VAL A 15 2.20 4.17 -0.90
C VAL A 15 3.27 3.66 -1.86
N MET A 16 4.54 3.77 -1.48
CA MET A 16 5.67 3.37 -2.31
C MET A 16 6.88 2.96 -1.47
N HIS A 17 7.80 2.22 -2.10
CA HIS A 17 9.10 1.90 -1.53
C HIS A 17 9.99 3.15 -1.39
N SER A 18 10.91 3.14 -0.44
CA SER A 18 11.84 4.24 -0.19
C SER A 18 12.66 4.63 -1.42
N SER A 19 13.20 3.65 -2.17
CA SER A 19 13.95 3.91 -3.41
C SER A 19 13.12 4.69 -4.44
N ALA A 20 11.88 4.29 -4.69
CA ALA A 20 11.00 4.96 -5.65
C ALA A 20 10.66 6.39 -5.20
N TYR A 21 10.55 6.63 -3.90
CA TYR A 21 10.38 7.99 -3.37
C TYR A 21 11.65 8.83 -3.56
N PHE A 22 12.83 8.28 -3.27
CA PHE A 22 14.10 9.00 -3.44
C PHE A 22 14.40 9.29 -4.91
N ASP A 23 14.09 8.38 -5.84
CA ASP A 23 14.21 8.61 -7.28
C ASP A 23 13.37 9.82 -7.73
N ILE A 24 12.13 9.94 -7.23
CA ILE A 24 11.25 11.09 -7.51
C ILE A 24 11.82 12.40 -6.93
N VAL A 25 12.42 12.33 -5.73
CA VAL A 25 13.04 13.50 -5.09
C VAL A 25 14.30 13.92 -5.85
N ASP A 26 15.14 12.97 -6.23
CA ASP A 26 16.38 13.20 -6.97
C ASP A 26 16.07 13.77 -8.35
N GLU A 27 15.13 13.20 -9.09
CA GLU A 27 14.65 13.74 -10.37
C GLU A 27 14.10 15.17 -10.19
N ALA A 28 13.32 15.42 -9.12
CA ALA A 28 12.83 16.75 -8.82
C ALA A 28 13.96 17.73 -8.48
N ILE A 29 15.07 17.30 -7.90
CA ILE A 29 16.25 18.14 -7.65
C ILE A 29 17.03 18.38 -8.94
N THR A 30 17.32 17.33 -9.72
CA THR A 30 18.05 17.42 -10.99
C THR A 30 17.34 18.33 -11.98
N ASN A 31 16.02 18.20 -12.13
CA ASN A 31 15.25 19.05 -13.03
C ASN A 31 15.20 20.53 -12.61
N LYS A 32 15.40 20.85 -11.32
CA LYS A 32 15.50 22.24 -10.82
C LYS A 32 16.83 22.91 -11.14
N ILE A 33 17.90 22.15 -11.39
CA ILE A 33 19.22 22.71 -11.67
C ILE A 33 19.28 23.34 -13.07
N TYR A 34 18.33 23.03 -13.95
CA TYR A 34 18.30 23.52 -15.33
C TYR A 34 17.36 24.72 -15.59
N GLU A 35 16.68 25.26 -14.58
CA GLU A 35 15.89 26.49 -14.73
C GLU A 35 16.71 27.73 -14.32
N GLU A 36 17.53 28.25 -15.25
CA GLU A 36 17.95 29.66 -15.20
C GLU A 36 16.76 30.54 -15.65
N ALA A 37 16.33 31.42 -14.74
CA ALA A 37 15.30 32.45 -14.90
C ALA A 37 13.83 32.04 -14.70
N GLY A 38 13.35 32.21 -13.46
CA GLY A 38 11.93 32.36 -13.16
C GLY A 38 11.53 31.69 -11.85
N VAL A 39 11.29 32.48 -10.81
CA VAL A 39 10.81 32.03 -9.50
C VAL A 39 9.63 31.05 -9.64
N VAL A 40 9.86 29.78 -9.30
CA VAL A 40 8.79 28.78 -9.16
C VAL A 40 8.26 28.82 -7.73
N ILE A 41 7.01 29.27 -7.58
CA ILE A 41 6.27 29.24 -6.32
C ILE A 41 5.96 27.76 -5.99
N TYR A 42 6.59 27.23 -4.93
CA TYR A 42 6.37 25.85 -4.44
C TYR A 42 5.04 25.71 -3.70
N GLY A 43 3.96 25.51 -4.45
CA GLY A 43 2.67 25.05 -3.94
C GLY A 43 2.53 23.53 -4.08
N GLY A 44 3.26 22.75 -3.26
CA GLY A 44 3.18 21.29 -3.22
C GLY A 44 4.33 20.60 -3.98
N LEU A 45 4.93 19.59 -3.37
CA LEU A 45 6.01 18.79 -3.98
C LEU A 45 5.55 18.25 -5.36
N PRO A 46 6.25 18.56 -6.47
CA PRO A 46 5.77 18.28 -7.83
C PRO A 46 5.59 16.78 -8.13
N GLY A 47 6.29 15.90 -7.42
CA GLY A 47 6.22 14.44 -7.63
C GLY A 47 4.98 13.75 -7.06
N THR A 48 4.29 14.36 -6.08
CA THR A 48 3.21 13.69 -5.32
C THR A 48 1.82 14.30 -5.56
N LEU A 49 1.75 15.32 -6.42
CA LEU A 49 0.50 16.02 -6.82
C LEU A 49 -0.27 16.57 -5.62
N GLY A 50 0.45 17.06 -4.61
CA GLY A 50 -0.11 17.61 -3.39
C GLY A 50 -0.82 16.58 -2.50
N LYS A 51 -0.65 15.28 -2.76
CA LYS A 51 -1.18 14.20 -1.92
C LYS A 51 -0.10 13.71 -0.95
N PRO A 52 -0.50 13.26 0.26
CA PRO A 52 0.42 12.62 1.19
C PRO A 52 1.00 11.34 0.60
N VAL A 53 2.22 11.01 1.01
CA VAL A 53 2.93 9.78 0.63
C VAL A 53 3.32 9.03 1.90
N LEU A 54 2.96 7.75 1.94
CA LEU A 54 3.47 6.78 2.90
C LEU A 54 4.65 6.06 2.26
N VAL A 55 5.82 6.20 2.88
CA VAL A 55 7.06 5.55 2.45
C VAL A 55 7.33 4.38 3.38
N THR A 56 7.54 3.18 2.82
CA THR A 56 7.85 1.98 3.61
C THR A 56 8.70 1.00 2.80
N ASP A 57 9.70 0.40 3.45
CA ASP A 57 10.55 -0.62 2.84
C ASP A 57 9.83 -1.97 2.64
N THR A 58 8.62 -2.11 3.19
CA THR A 58 7.78 -3.30 2.99
C THR A 58 6.99 -3.27 1.68
N ALA A 59 6.90 -2.10 1.04
CA ALA A 59 6.25 -1.97 -0.26
C ALA A 59 7.17 -2.53 -1.37
N PRO A 60 6.63 -3.17 -2.42
CA PRO A 60 7.43 -3.59 -3.57
C PRO A 60 8.10 -2.38 -4.24
N SER A 61 9.38 -2.51 -4.58
CA SER A 61 10.18 -1.42 -5.18
C SER A 61 9.76 -1.07 -6.61
N ASP A 62 9.07 -1.98 -7.29
CA ASP A 62 8.57 -1.84 -8.66
C ASP A 62 7.13 -1.33 -8.74
N VAL A 63 6.50 -1.00 -7.60
CA VAL A 63 5.08 -0.65 -7.54
C VAL A 63 4.82 0.59 -6.68
N ILE A 64 3.95 1.46 -7.18
CA ILE A 64 3.34 2.56 -6.43
C ILE A 64 1.83 2.32 -6.32
N PHE A 65 1.29 2.35 -5.11
CA PHE A 65 -0.15 2.26 -4.85
C PHE A 65 -0.77 3.65 -4.69
N GLY A 66 -1.85 3.92 -5.41
CA GLY A 66 -2.72 5.08 -5.19
C GLY A 66 -4.01 4.63 -4.53
N LEU A 67 -4.15 4.89 -3.23
CA LEU A 67 -5.25 4.39 -2.42
C LEU A 67 -6.37 5.43 -2.28
N LEU A 68 -7.61 4.96 -2.31
CA LEU A 68 -8.78 5.75 -1.97
C LEU A 68 -8.96 5.83 -0.44
N PRO A 69 -9.73 6.80 0.07
CA PRO A 69 -10.18 6.76 1.46
C PRO A 69 -10.86 5.42 1.77
N ASN A 70 -10.55 4.84 2.93
CA ASN A 70 -11.07 3.54 3.35
C ASN A 70 -10.82 2.41 2.35
N ALA A 71 -9.72 2.47 1.58
CA ALA A 71 -9.33 1.43 0.62
C ALA A 71 -9.22 0.05 1.26
N VAL A 72 -8.59 -0.01 2.44
CA VAL A 72 -8.49 -1.18 3.31
C VAL A 72 -8.77 -0.72 4.74
N VAL A 73 -9.64 -1.44 5.43
CA VAL A 73 -9.92 -1.25 6.86
C VAL A 73 -9.59 -2.54 7.58
N ILE A 74 -8.79 -2.44 8.63
CA ILE A 74 -8.45 -3.57 9.49
C ILE A 74 -9.09 -3.30 10.84
N THR A 75 -9.99 -4.18 11.25
CA THR A 75 -10.73 -4.08 12.50
C THR A 75 -10.30 -5.21 13.42
N GLU A 76 -9.68 -4.85 14.53
CA GLU A 76 -9.41 -5.79 15.60
C GLU A 76 -10.73 -6.22 16.25
N SER A 77 -11.07 -7.49 16.08
CA SER A 77 -12.40 -8.00 16.46
C SER A 77 -12.45 -8.53 17.88
N GLN A 78 -11.27 -8.82 18.46
CA GLN A 78 -11.11 -9.29 19.83
C GLN A 78 -9.76 -8.81 20.37
N ALA A 79 -9.70 -8.51 21.67
CA ALA A 79 -8.44 -8.15 22.32
C ALA A 79 -7.43 -9.31 22.24
N PRO A 80 -6.12 -9.04 22.05
CA PRO A 80 -5.15 -10.09 21.85
C PRO A 80 -4.91 -10.82 23.17
N GLY A 81 -4.84 -12.15 23.10
CA GLY A 81 -4.39 -12.97 24.21
C GLY A 81 -2.87 -12.90 24.31
N PHE A 82 -2.35 -12.72 25.53
CA PHE A 82 -0.92 -12.76 25.81
C PHE A 82 -0.61 -13.90 26.75
N ARG A 83 0.46 -14.64 26.48
CA ARG A 83 0.95 -15.71 27.36
C ARG A 83 2.46 -15.64 27.49
N SER A 84 2.94 -15.66 28.72
CA SER A 84 4.34 -15.92 29.03
C SER A 84 4.57 -17.41 29.32
N TYR A 85 5.76 -17.90 29.01
CA TYR A 85 6.21 -19.26 29.34
C TYR A 85 7.73 -19.26 29.53
N ASN A 86 8.24 -20.21 30.30
CA ASN A 86 9.67 -20.36 30.50
C ASN A 86 10.31 -21.00 29.27
N VAL A 87 11.51 -20.54 28.92
CA VAL A 87 12.38 -21.15 27.92
C VAL A 87 13.43 -21.93 28.70
N ASP A 88 13.23 -23.24 28.82
CA ASP A 88 13.98 -24.11 29.73
C ASP A 88 15.15 -24.85 29.03
N ASP A 89 15.38 -24.58 27.75
CA ASP A 89 16.43 -25.17 26.91
C ASP A 89 17.65 -24.25 26.70
N GLU A 90 17.66 -23.08 27.34
CA GLU A 90 18.77 -22.13 27.32
C GLU A 90 19.66 -22.25 28.58
N GLU A 91 20.95 -21.92 28.45
CA GLU A 91 21.88 -21.87 29.59
C GLU A 91 21.50 -20.77 30.59
N ASN A 92 20.86 -19.70 30.11
CA ASN A 92 20.38 -18.58 30.92
C ASN A 92 18.86 -18.64 31.08
N LEU A 93 18.34 -18.00 32.14
CA LEU A 93 16.89 -17.89 32.35
C LEU A 93 16.25 -17.06 31.23
N GLY A 94 15.40 -17.70 30.43
CA GLY A 94 14.61 -17.08 29.37
C GLY A 94 13.11 -17.09 29.69
N ILE A 95 12.42 -16.00 29.38
CA ILE A 95 10.95 -15.93 29.38
C ILE A 95 10.50 -15.59 27.96
N GLY A 96 9.74 -16.50 27.36
CA GLY A 96 9.09 -16.28 26.08
C GLY A 96 7.74 -15.60 26.27
N TYR A 97 7.41 -14.68 25.36
CA TYR A 97 6.07 -14.08 25.26
C TYR A 97 5.47 -14.41 23.90
N ARG A 98 4.20 -14.82 23.89
CA ARG A 98 3.40 -15.00 22.67
C ARG A 98 2.11 -14.21 22.77
N ALA A 99 1.72 -13.64 21.64
CA ALA A 99 0.45 -12.96 21.47
C ALA A 99 -0.32 -13.61 20.32
N GLU A 100 -1.64 -13.70 20.47
CA GLU A 100 -2.56 -14.13 19.42
C GLU A 100 -3.75 -13.17 19.39
N GLY A 101 -4.18 -12.78 18.20
CA GLY A 101 -5.28 -11.84 18.02
C GLY A 101 -6.07 -12.14 16.75
N THR A 102 -7.28 -11.60 16.71
CA THR A 102 -8.20 -11.79 15.58
C THR A 102 -8.51 -10.45 14.94
N VAL A 103 -8.24 -10.33 13.64
CA VAL A 103 -8.52 -9.14 12.86
C VAL A 103 -9.44 -9.48 11.69
N ASN A 104 -10.36 -8.56 11.40
CA ASN A 104 -11.16 -8.58 10.19
C ASN A 104 -10.57 -7.58 9.19
N ILE A 105 -10.57 -7.95 7.91
CA ILE A 105 -10.04 -7.12 6.82
C ILE A 105 -11.17 -6.83 5.85
N ASP A 106 -11.46 -5.55 5.68
CA ASP A 106 -12.42 -5.06 4.69
C ASP A 106 -11.67 -4.35 3.56
N VAL A 107 -12.04 -4.66 2.32
CA VAL A 107 -11.43 -4.05 1.12
C VAL A 107 -12.51 -3.38 0.28
N LEU A 108 -12.32 -2.10 -0.01
CA LEU A 108 -13.33 -1.29 -0.70
C LEU A 108 -13.69 -1.88 -2.07
N GLY A 109 -14.96 -2.22 -2.24
CA GLY A 109 -15.52 -2.75 -3.48
C GLY A 109 -15.40 -4.28 -3.65
N TYR A 110 -14.93 -4.98 -2.62
CA TYR A 110 -14.79 -6.44 -2.62
C TYR A 110 -15.42 -7.08 -1.38
N SER A 111 -15.91 -8.31 -1.53
CA SER A 111 -16.26 -9.17 -0.40
C SER A 111 -15.40 -10.43 -0.39
N TRP A 112 -15.15 -10.96 0.80
CA TRP A 112 -14.44 -12.22 0.95
C TRP A 112 -15.28 -13.41 0.50
N LYS A 113 -14.68 -14.37 -0.22
CA LYS A 113 -15.31 -15.62 -0.62
C LYS A 113 -14.88 -16.75 0.31
N GLU A 114 -15.61 -16.93 1.39
CA GLU A 114 -15.29 -17.94 2.43
C GLU A 114 -15.21 -19.37 1.86
N THR A 115 -16.03 -19.71 0.87
CA THR A 115 -16.00 -21.04 0.23
C THR A 115 -14.71 -21.34 -0.53
N ALA A 116 -13.93 -20.32 -0.91
CA ALA A 116 -12.65 -20.48 -1.59
C ALA A 116 -11.47 -20.19 -0.66
N GLY A 117 -11.57 -19.13 0.16
CA GLY A 117 -10.48 -18.66 1.00
C GLY A 117 -10.50 -19.17 2.45
N GLY A 118 -11.59 -19.79 2.88
CA GLY A 118 -11.79 -20.27 4.25
C GLY A 118 -12.18 -19.17 5.24
N ALA A 119 -12.67 -19.59 6.42
CA ALA A 119 -13.04 -18.70 7.52
C ALA A 119 -11.83 -18.07 8.23
N ASN A 120 -10.73 -18.84 8.34
CA ASN A 120 -9.46 -18.40 8.93
C ASN A 120 -8.36 -18.47 7.87
N PRO A 121 -8.22 -17.44 7.02
CA PRO A 121 -7.34 -17.49 5.87
C PRO A 121 -5.86 -17.34 6.25
N THR A 122 -4.98 -17.95 5.46
CA THR A 122 -3.54 -17.66 5.49
C THR A 122 -3.23 -16.37 4.74
N LEU A 123 -2.06 -15.78 4.97
CA LEU A 123 -1.62 -14.60 4.21
C LEU A 123 -1.61 -14.84 2.69
N ALA A 124 -1.23 -16.04 2.25
CA ALA A 124 -1.28 -16.43 0.85
C ALA A 124 -2.73 -16.47 0.30
N ALA A 125 -3.70 -16.91 1.11
CA ALA A 125 -5.10 -16.89 0.74
C ALA A 125 -5.62 -15.46 0.61
N VAL A 126 -5.26 -14.56 1.55
CA VAL A 126 -5.63 -13.14 1.51
C VAL A 126 -5.07 -12.46 0.25
N GLY A 127 -3.84 -12.80 -0.16
CA GLY A 127 -3.20 -12.27 -1.36
C GLY A 127 -3.75 -12.79 -2.69
N SER A 128 -4.61 -13.82 -2.68
CA SER A 128 -5.15 -14.42 -3.91
C SER A 128 -6.42 -13.72 -4.37
N ALA A 129 -6.39 -13.16 -5.58
CA ALA A 129 -7.56 -12.52 -6.19
C ALA A 129 -8.76 -13.48 -6.38
N ALA A 130 -8.52 -14.79 -6.46
CA ALA A 130 -9.58 -15.79 -6.60
C ALA A 130 -10.49 -15.90 -5.36
N ASN A 131 -10.02 -15.42 -4.20
CA ASN A 131 -10.75 -15.45 -2.94
C ASN A 131 -11.57 -14.18 -2.68
N TRP A 132 -11.53 -13.20 -3.59
CA TRP A 132 -12.25 -11.95 -3.49
C TRP A 132 -13.32 -11.84 -4.58
N VAL A 133 -14.52 -11.41 -4.22
CA VAL A 133 -15.60 -11.10 -5.17
C VAL A 133 -15.68 -9.59 -5.32
N LYS A 134 -15.49 -9.10 -6.54
CA LYS A 134 -15.66 -7.69 -6.87
C LYS A 134 -17.12 -7.37 -7.09
N HIS A 135 -17.63 -6.35 -6.40
CA HIS A 135 -19.03 -5.87 -6.55
C HIS A 135 -19.14 -4.59 -7.37
N ALA A 136 -18.03 -3.86 -7.56
CA ALA A 136 -18.03 -2.65 -8.35
C ALA A 136 -17.94 -2.96 -9.86
N ASP A 137 -18.82 -2.36 -10.66
CA ASP A 137 -18.77 -2.48 -12.14
C ASP A 137 -17.49 -1.87 -12.74
N SER A 138 -16.87 -0.91 -12.04
CA SER A 138 -15.65 -0.25 -12.48
C SER A 138 -14.54 -0.33 -11.44
N ASN A 139 -13.30 -0.60 -11.90
CA ASN A 139 -12.10 -0.52 -11.06
C ASN A 139 -11.84 0.90 -10.54
N LYS A 140 -12.52 1.92 -11.08
CA LYS A 140 -12.43 3.29 -10.58
C LYS A 140 -13.19 3.52 -9.26
N VAL A 141 -13.91 2.51 -8.78
CA VAL A 141 -14.75 2.56 -7.56
C VAL A 141 -14.37 1.43 -6.60
N THR A 142 -13.13 0.97 -6.66
CA THR A 142 -12.54 -0.01 -5.74
C THR A 142 -11.45 0.65 -4.89
N ALA A 143 -10.72 -0.15 -4.12
CA ALA A 143 -9.65 0.27 -3.20
C ALA A 143 -8.59 1.23 -3.78
N GLY A 144 -8.32 1.21 -5.09
CA GLY A 144 -7.32 2.10 -5.66
C GLY A 144 -6.75 1.68 -7.00
N VAL A 145 -5.54 2.18 -7.26
CA VAL A 145 -4.74 1.85 -8.43
C VAL A 145 -3.37 1.36 -8.04
N MET A 146 -2.85 0.50 -8.90
CA MET A 146 -1.46 0.07 -8.88
C MET A 146 -0.76 0.65 -10.12
N ILE A 147 0.38 1.28 -9.89
CA ILE A 147 1.28 1.77 -10.94
C ILE A 147 2.53 0.90 -10.88
N THR A 148 2.80 0.17 -11.96
CA THR A 148 4.04 -0.59 -12.11
C THR A 148 5.10 0.30 -12.71
N LEU A 149 6.26 0.36 -12.08
CA LEU A 149 7.44 1.07 -12.54
C LEU A 149 8.18 0.15 -13.51
N THR A 150 8.14 0.47 -14.80
CA THR A 150 8.96 -0.23 -15.79
C THR A 150 10.28 0.51 -15.94
N THR A 151 11.41 -0.22 -15.86
CA THR A 151 12.75 0.31 -16.12
C THR A 151 12.96 0.74 -17.58
N THR A 152 12.00 0.43 -18.46
CA THR A 152 11.98 0.83 -19.87
C THR A 152 10.82 1.81 -20.08
N PRO A 153 11.08 3.05 -20.57
CA PRO A 153 10.02 3.95 -21.01
C PRO A 153 9.17 3.27 -22.09
N PRO A 154 7.84 3.43 -22.09
CA PRO A 154 7.04 2.94 -23.21
C PRO A 154 7.56 3.58 -24.50
N ALA A 155 7.89 2.75 -25.50
CA ALA A 155 8.22 3.24 -26.83
C ALA A 155 7.06 4.12 -27.32
N GLY A 156 7.41 5.32 -27.80
CA GLY A 156 6.54 6.48 -27.98
C GLY A 156 5.10 6.22 -28.41
N GLY A 157 4.20 7.01 -27.83
CA GLY A 157 2.83 7.23 -28.31
C GLY A 157 2.52 8.72 -28.30
#